data_AF-A0A2T4WNU5-F1
#
_entry.id   AF-A0A2T4WNU5-F1
#
_cell.length_a   1.000
_cell.length_b   1.000
_cell.length_c   1.000
_cell.angle_alpha   90.00
_cell.angle_beta   90.00
_cell.angle_gamma   90.00
#
_symmetry.space_group_name_H-M   'P 1'
#
loop_
_entity.id
_entity.type
_entity.pdbx_description
1 polymer ?
#
loop_
_entity_poly.entity_id
_entity_poly.type
_entity_poly.pdbx_seq_one_letter_code
_entity_poly.pdbx_strand_id
1 'polypeptide(L)'
;MQKNILALLSLLLLLFNSACKVYHPDSLAAHRFSSPPIKGTPQVFYPSQNLPQQDYMQLDEEYLNTSEPGPQALFRELSARNLDGALVYHQDYSSHEATEEIQPGLLSYVIAAAVSSDAPEPSYNSYTAHNYYIQYRPFIYLHRIEEREFLDQVEITINRPSGESKSEILEFDWWGQIQFFPPEFDSSAFSQALFIQPWFFLEQHNSSWSWANSNNHILPHRRYISGNWHLNYRAPFEGLLYRLRVEGPNYNILLKANESGRFRLSALEIKGQIILVKEIEFLSTLKKQELQLLDGTKIEYRYSYKKRSMVPQDWIVRTKDLQH
;
A
#
# COMPACT_ATOMS: atom_id res chain seq x y z
N MET A 1 -54.97 3.14 4.72
CA MET A 1 -53.99 3.49 3.67
C MET A 1 -52.70 4.09 4.21
N GLN A 2 -52.74 5.07 5.12
CA GLN A 2 -51.52 5.74 5.66
C GLN A 2 -50.48 4.81 6.31
N LYS A 3 -50.90 3.73 6.99
CA LYS A 3 -49.96 2.79 7.65
C LYS A 3 -49.04 2.04 6.68
N ASN A 4 -49.50 1.76 5.46
CA ASN A 4 -48.71 1.02 4.46
C ASN A 4 -47.65 1.92 3.78
N ILE A 5 -47.93 3.23 3.70
CA ILE A 5 -46.99 4.21 3.14
C ILE A 5 -45.82 4.43 4.09
N LEU A 6 -46.07 4.50 5.39
CA LEU A 6 -45.01 4.62 6.41
C LEU A 6 -44.09 3.40 6.43
N ALA A 7 -44.63 2.18 6.34
CA ALA A 7 -43.82 0.96 6.29
C ALA A 7 -42.93 0.88 5.04
N LEU A 8 -43.46 1.30 3.88
CA LEU A 8 -42.70 1.32 2.63
C LEU A 8 -41.58 2.37 2.67
N LEU A 9 -41.84 3.56 3.23
CA LEU A 9 -40.84 4.61 3.43
C LEU A 9 -39.74 4.20 4.41
N SER A 10 -40.09 3.53 5.51
CA SER A 10 -39.10 3.00 6.46
C SER A 10 -38.22 1.92 5.82
N LEU A 11 -38.79 1.05 4.98
CA LEU A 11 -38.03 0.02 4.26
C LEU A 11 -37.10 0.63 3.20
N LEU A 12 -37.56 1.65 2.45
CA LEU A 12 -36.74 2.40 1.50
C LEU A 12 -35.60 3.16 2.20
N LEU A 13 -35.86 3.78 3.35
CA LEU A 13 -34.82 4.46 4.15
C LEU A 13 -33.79 3.48 4.73
N LEU A 14 -34.21 2.26 5.11
CA LEU A 14 -33.31 1.20 5.53
C LEU A 14 -32.44 0.67 4.37
N LEU A 15 -33.01 0.56 3.16
CA LEU A 15 -32.28 0.18 1.95
C LEU A 15 -31.31 1.27 1.46
N PHE A 16 -31.66 2.54 1.61
CA PHE A 16 -30.74 3.65 1.30
C PHE A 16 -29.60 3.77 2.34
N ASN A 17 -29.86 3.52 3.62
CA ASN A 17 -28.81 3.54 4.64
C ASN A 17 -27.87 2.32 4.60
N SER A 18 -28.31 1.17 4.07
CA SER A 18 -27.42 0.02 3.81
C SER A 18 -26.63 0.15 2.51
N ALA A 19 -27.14 0.88 1.52
CA ALA A 19 -26.41 1.25 0.30
C ALA A 19 -25.41 2.40 0.52
N CYS A 20 -25.63 3.25 1.53
CA CYS A 20 -24.71 4.31 1.95
C CYS A 20 -23.69 3.84 3.00
N LYS A 21 -23.21 2.59 2.92
CA LYS A 21 -21.82 2.31 3.29
C LYS A 21 -20.92 2.90 2.21
N VAL A 22 -20.95 4.22 2.11
CA VAL A 22 -19.95 4.98 1.41
C VAL A 22 -18.64 4.59 2.08
N TYR A 23 -17.78 3.99 1.27
CA TYR A 23 -16.36 3.84 1.55
C TYR A 23 -15.92 5.19 2.11
N HIS A 24 -15.64 5.28 3.40
CA HIS A 24 -14.75 6.32 3.89
C HIS A 24 -13.37 5.77 3.57
N PRO A 25 -12.74 6.13 2.41
CA PRO A 25 -11.30 6.00 2.36
C PRO A 25 -10.80 6.79 3.56
N ASP A 26 -9.98 6.17 4.40
CA ASP A 26 -9.18 6.92 5.36
C ASP A 26 -8.55 8.06 4.56
N SER A 27 -8.97 9.28 4.91
CA SER A 27 -8.64 10.49 4.18
C SER A 27 -7.12 10.60 4.04
N LEU A 28 -6.65 10.92 2.84
CA LEU A 28 -5.30 11.42 2.54
C LEU A 28 -4.15 10.41 2.55
N ALA A 29 -4.39 9.14 2.27
CA ALA A 29 -3.29 8.32 1.78
C ALA A 29 -3.06 8.62 0.29
N ALA A 30 -2.02 9.40 -0.02
CA ALA A 30 -1.55 9.61 -1.39
C ALA A 30 -1.51 8.27 -2.14
N HIS A 31 -2.02 8.23 -3.37
CA HIS A 31 -2.11 7.05 -4.24
C HIS A 31 -0.70 6.51 -4.54
N ARG A 32 -0.13 5.65 -3.68
CA ARG A 32 1.23 5.12 -3.91
C ARG A 32 1.15 3.88 -4.80
N PHE A 33 2.15 3.75 -5.66
CA PHE A 33 2.29 2.63 -6.58
C PHE A 33 3.13 1.54 -5.93
N SER A 34 2.61 0.32 -5.83
CA SER A 34 3.41 -0.85 -5.44
C SER A 34 4.27 -1.33 -6.61
N SER A 35 5.48 -0.78 -6.71
CA SER A 35 6.49 -1.19 -7.70
C SER A 35 7.87 -1.35 -7.05
N PRO A 36 8.72 -2.28 -7.52
CA PRO A 36 10.08 -2.42 -7.00
C PRO A 36 10.88 -1.14 -7.26
N PRO A 37 11.75 -0.69 -6.34
CA PRO A 37 12.60 0.46 -6.55
C PRO A 37 13.34 0.39 -7.89
N ILE A 38 13.20 1.42 -8.71
CA ILE A 38 13.93 1.58 -9.96
C ILE A 38 15.12 2.52 -9.74
N LYS A 39 16.21 2.28 -10.46
CA LYS A 39 17.34 3.20 -10.47
C LYS A 39 16.93 4.50 -11.17
N GLY A 40 17.09 5.63 -10.50
CA GLY A 40 16.79 6.94 -11.07
C GLY A 40 16.62 8.00 -10.00
N THR A 41 16.85 9.24 -10.38
CA THR A 41 16.63 10.42 -9.53
C THR A 41 15.32 11.06 -9.97
N PRO A 42 14.26 11.07 -9.13
CA PRO A 42 13.03 11.76 -9.47
C PRO A 42 13.27 13.19 -9.94
N GLN A 43 12.59 13.60 -11.00
CA GLN A 43 12.74 14.92 -11.61
C GLN A 43 11.56 15.83 -11.21
N VAL A 44 11.86 16.99 -10.64
CA VAL A 44 10.85 17.99 -10.28
C VAL A 44 10.84 19.09 -11.34
N PHE A 45 9.66 19.33 -11.90
CA PHE A 45 9.46 20.32 -12.95
C PHE A 45 8.50 21.40 -12.46
N TYR A 46 8.84 22.65 -12.77
CA TYR A 46 7.96 23.80 -12.56
C TYR A 46 7.48 24.24 -13.94
N PRO A 47 6.16 24.23 -14.23
CA PRO A 47 5.64 24.50 -15.58
C PRO A 47 6.12 25.83 -16.19
N SER A 48 6.42 26.82 -15.37
CA SER A 48 6.97 28.12 -15.79
C SER A 48 8.45 28.10 -16.18
N GLN A 49 9.18 27.03 -15.88
CA GLN A 49 10.62 26.92 -16.09
C GLN A 49 10.97 25.86 -17.13
N ASN A 50 10.49 24.63 -16.95
CA ASN A 50 10.82 23.48 -17.78
C ASN A 50 9.72 22.42 -17.69
N LEU A 51 9.55 21.64 -18.76
CA LEU A 51 8.62 20.52 -18.82
C LEU A 51 9.36 19.20 -19.12
N PRO A 52 8.77 18.05 -18.72
CA PRO A 52 9.30 16.74 -19.09
C PRO A 52 9.44 16.61 -20.62
N GLN A 53 10.53 15.99 -21.07
CA GLN A 53 10.84 15.86 -22.50
C GLN A 53 10.41 14.51 -23.10
N GLN A 54 9.95 13.58 -22.27
CA GLN A 54 9.49 12.26 -22.69
C GLN A 54 8.04 12.03 -22.27
N ASP A 55 7.28 11.27 -23.06
CA ASP A 55 5.88 10.93 -22.76
C ASP A 55 5.77 10.24 -21.38
N TYR A 56 4.77 10.63 -20.61
CA TYR A 56 4.55 10.13 -19.27
C TYR A 56 3.08 9.82 -18.99
N MET A 57 2.86 8.88 -18.07
CA MET A 57 1.60 8.65 -17.38
C MET A 57 1.53 9.63 -16.21
N GLN A 58 0.60 10.57 -16.27
CA GLN A 58 0.33 11.53 -15.21
C GLN A 58 -0.65 10.95 -14.20
N LEU A 59 -0.40 11.19 -12.92
CA LEU A 59 -1.30 10.81 -11.83
C LEU A 59 -2.13 11.99 -11.36
N ASP A 60 -3.09 11.66 -10.52
CA ASP A 60 -3.92 12.64 -9.85
C ASP A 60 -3.09 13.64 -9.04
N GLU A 61 -3.69 14.79 -8.81
CA GLU A 61 -3.06 15.86 -8.05
C GLU A 61 -2.96 15.50 -6.57
N GLU A 62 -1.85 15.91 -5.98
CA GLU A 62 -1.51 15.63 -4.60
C GLU A 62 -0.94 16.85 -3.88
N TYR A 63 -1.00 16.77 -2.54
CA TYR A 63 -0.56 17.81 -1.64
C TYR A 63 0.45 17.24 -0.64
N LEU A 64 1.58 17.93 -0.48
CA LEU A 64 2.57 17.64 0.54
C LEU A 64 2.64 18.80 1.53
N ASN A 65 2.43 18.51 2.81
CA ASN A 65 2.69 19.42 3.91
C ASN A 65 3.83 18.85 4.75
N THR A 66 4.87 19.63 4.99
CA THR A 66 6.10 19.16 5.63
C THR A 66 6.83 20.28 6.36
N SER A 67 7.55 19.92 7.42
CA SER A 67 8.46 20.84 8.12
C SER A 67 9.84 20.95 7.47
N GLU A 68 10.15 20.07 6.52
CA GLU A 68 11.41 20.07 5.79
C GLU A 68 11.34 20.93 4.52
N PRO A 69 12.48 21.41 3.99
CA PRO A 69 12.51 22.15 2.74
C PRO A 69 11.78 21.41 1.60
N GLY A 70 10.78 22.07 1.03
CA GLY A 70 9.85 21.49 0.07
C GLY A 70 10.46 20.57 -1.01
N PRO A 71 11.51 20.99 -1.74
CA PRO A 71 12.12 20.15 -2.78
C PRO A 71 12.73 18.83 -2.26
N GLN A 72 13.33 18.84 -1.06
CA GLN A 72 13.95 17.65 -0.46
C GLN A 72 12.88 16.67 0.01
N ALA A 73 11.84 17.18 0.66
CA ALA A 73 10.72 16.37 1.11
C ALA A 73 9.96 15.74 -0.07
N LEU A 74 9.70 16.53 -1.13
CA LEU A 74 9.07 16.03 -2.35
C LEU A 74 9.95 14.97 -3.03
N PHE A 75 11.25 15.20 -3.13
CA PHE A 75 12.18 14.21 -3.68
C PHE A 75 12.13 12.87 -2.93
N ARG A 76 12.14 12.91 -1.59
CA ARG A 76 12.02 11.71 -0.76
C ARG A 76 10.67 11.02 -0.97
N GLU A 77 9.59 11.79 -1.02
CA GLU A 77 8.23 11.28 -1.24
C GLU A 77 8.11 10.56 -2.60
N LEU A 78 8.60 11.19 -3.67
CA LEU A 78 8.62 10.59 -5.01
C LEU A 78 9.51 9.34 -5.05
N SER A 79 10.69 9.37 -4.44
CA SER A 79 11.61 8.23 -4.37
C SER A 79 10.99 7.06 -3.60
N ALA A 80 10.35 7.32 -2.46
CA ALA A 80 9.69 6.30 -1.64
C ALA A 80 8.53 5.62 -2.37
N ARG A 81 7.91 6.33 -3.32
CA ARG A 81 6.82 5.85 -4.17
C ARG A 81 7.28 5.37 -5.54
N ASN A 82 8.59 5.32 -5.71
CA ASN A 82 9.24 4.90 -6.93
C ASN A 82 8.91 5.79 -8.15
N LEU A 83 8.43 7.02 -8.01
CA LEU A 83 7.95 7.86 -9.12
C LEU A 83 9.10 8.48 -9.94
N ASP A 84 8.88 8.75 -11.22
CA ASP A 84 9.92 9.34 -12.09
C ASP A 84 10.05 10.84 -11.90
N GLY A 85 9.00 11.49 -11.42
CA GLY A 85 9.01 12.92 -11.18
C GLY A 85 7.66 13.49 -10.81
N ALA A 86 7.62 14.81 -10.75
CA ALA A 86 6.40 15.58 -10.52
C ALA A 86 6.41 16.92 -11.26
N LEU A 87 5.21 17.37 -11.65
CA LEU A 87 4.93 18.75 -12.03
C LEU A 87 4.44 19.51 -10.80
N VAL A 88 5.13 20.56 -10.38
CA VAL A 88 4.76 21.41 -9.23
C VAL A 88 3.99 22.63 -9.72
N TYR A 89 2.74 22.78 -9.28
CA TYR A 89 1.86 23.88 -9.68
C TYR A 89 1.89 25.04 -8.71
N HIS A 90 1.99 24.72 -7.41
CA HIS A 90 1.96 25.70 -6.36
C HIS A 90 2.86 25.26 -5.21
N GLN A 91 3.57 26.25 -4.65
CA GLN A 91 4.39 26.07 -3.48
C GLN A 91 4.21 27.28 -2.57
N ASP A 92 3.94 27.02 -1.30
CA ASP A 92 3.80 28.05 -0.28
C ASP A 92 4.65 27.70 0.96
N TYR A 93 4.97 28.73 1.72
CA TYR A 93 5.77 28.63 2.93
C TYR A 93 5.16 29.49 4.03
N SER A 94 4.96 28.90 5.18
CA SER A 94 4.54 29.60 6.39
C SER A 94 5.47 29.27 7.55
N SER A 95 5.64 30.24 8.45
CA SER A 95 6.33 30.03 9.71
C SER A 95 5.53 30.62 10.85
N HIS A 96 5.52 29.95 11.99
CA HIS A 96 4.88 30.43 13.22
C HIS A 96 5.75 30.09 14.43
N GLU A 97 5.60 30.84 15.52
CA GLU A 97 6.19 30.47 16.79
C GLU A 97 5.41 29.30 17.39
N ALA A 98 6.11 28.23 17.73
CA ALA A 98 5.57 27.06 18.39
C ALA A 98 6.26 26.88 19.75
N THR A 99 5.51 26.37 20.71
CA THR A 99 6.01 26.03 22.05
C THR A 99 5.83 24.55 22.29
N GLU A 100 6.92 23.86 22.58
CA GLU A 100 6.89 22.46 23.01
C GLU A 100 7.19 22.40 24.51
N GLU A 101 6.32 21.70 25.23
CA GLU A 101 6.48 21.45 26.66
C GLU A 101 7.66 20.49 26.83
N ILE A 102 8.71 20.94 27.52
CA ILE A 102 9.82 20.07 27.89
C ILE A 102 9.28 19.18 29.01
N GLN A 103 8.75 18.00 28.67
CA GLN A 103 8.40 17.05 29.71
C GLN A 103 9.68 16.70 30.49
N PRO A 104 9.78 17.03 31.78
CA PRO A 104 10.82 16.45 32.61
C PRO A 104 10.59 14.93 32.55
N GLY A 105 11.65 14.14 32.37
CA GLY A 105 11.51 12.68 32.36
C GLY A 105 10.62 12.25 33.53
N LEU A 106 9.59 11.43 33.27
CA LEU A 106 8.44 11.18 34.18
C LEU A 106 8.87 10.93 35.64
N LEU A 107 10.03 10.28 35.83
CA LEU A 107 10.64 9.99 37.11
C LEU A 107 11.11 11.25 37.88
N SER A 108 11.69 12.23 37.19
CA SER A 108 12.14 13.51 37.76
C SER A 108 10.97 14.38 38.23
N TYR A 109 9.86 14.39 37.48
CA TYR A 109 8.65 15.13 37.86
C TYR A 109 7.94 14.48 39.05
N VAL A 110 7.82 13.14 39.06
CA VAL A 110 7.23 12.40 40.19
C VAL A 110 8.07 12.55 41.47
N ILE A 111 9.40 12.54 41.36
CA ILE A 111 10.29 12.76 42.51
C ILE A 111 10.20 14.22 43.00
N ALA A 112 10.15 15.22 42.11
CA ALA A 112 10.02 16.62 42.51
C ALA A 112 8.67 16.91 43.19
N ALA A 113 7.57 16.39 42.64
CA ALA A 113 6.22 16.59 43.19
C ALA A 113 5.97 15.84 44.52
N ALA A 114 6.70 14.76 44.79
CA ALA A 114 6.57 13.99 46.04
C ALA A 114 7.40 14.55 47.21
N VAL A 115 8.41 15.37 46.94
CA VAL A 115 9.44 15.77 47.93
C VAL A 115 9.48 17.30 48.14
N SER A 116 8.83 18.09 47.28
CA SER A 116 8.84 19.57 47.32
C SER A 116 7.43 20.14 47.12
N SER A 117 7.05 21.16 47.89
CA SER A 117 5.85 21.99 47.62
C SER A 117 6.04 22.93 46.42
N ASP A 118 7.28 23.11 45.99
CA ASP A 118 7.65 23.85 44.79
C ASP A 118 7.86 22.85 43.65
N ALA A 119 6.76 22.45 43.01
CA ALA A 119 6.85 21.71 41.75
C ALA A 119 7.44 22.66 40.69
N PRO A 120 8.48 22.25 39.93
CA PRO A 120 9.02 23.09 38.88
C PRO A 120 7.91 23.39 37.86
N GLU A 121 7.70 24.67 37.56
CA GLU A 121 6.81 25.07 36.46
C GLU A 121 7.30 24.40 35.15
N PRO A 122 6.39 23.91 34.30
CA PRO A 122 6.77 23.36 33.02
C PRO A 122 7.56 24.40 32.23
N SER A 123 8.78 24.06 31.85
CA SER A 123 9.59 24.89 30.96
C SER A 123 9.19 24.60 29.52
N TYR A 124 8.96 25.66 28.76
CA TYR A 124 8.62 25.57 27.34
C TYR A 124 9.81 26.06 26.52
N ASN A 125 10.21 25.30 25.50
CA ASN A 125 11.07 25.81 24.47
C ASN A 125 10.21 26.45 23.38
N SER A 126 10.43 27.74 23.11
CA SER A 126 9.91 28.37 21.90
C SER A 126 10.86 28.11 20.72
N TYR A 127 10.30 27.71 19.59
CA TYR A 127 11.03 27.58 18.33
C TYR A 127 10.16 28.07 17.17
N THR A 128 10.81 28.41 16.05
CA THR A 128 10.09 28.74 14.83
C THR A 128 9.77 27.44 14.10
N ALA A 129 8.48 27.10 14.03
CA ALA A 129 8.01 26.01 13.21
C ALA A 129 7.88 26.49 11.76
N HIS A 130 8.48 25.74 10.84
CA HIS A 130 8.40 25.97 9.40
C HIS A 130 7.43 24.96 8.80
N ASN A 131 6.53 25.41 7.92
CA ASN A 131 5.61 24.55 7.17
C ASN A 131 5.69 24.91 5.69
N TYR A 132 5.99 23.92 4.87
CA TYR A 132 6.02 24.01 3.42
C TYR A 132 4.83 23.25 2.84
N TYR A 133 4.10 23.92 1.94
CA TYR A 133 2.97 23.34 1.22
C TYR A 133 3.33 23.22 -0.26
N ILE A 134 3.14 22.04 -0.83
CA ILE A 134 3.39 21.78 -2.25
C ILE A 134 2.17 21.10 -2.86
N GLN A 135 1.65 21.67 -3.94
CA GLN A 135 0.66 21.05 -4.82
C GLN A 135 1.35 20.58 -6.10
N TYR A 136 1.23 19.29 -6.41
CA TYR A 136 1.95 18.68 -7.51
C TYR A 136 1.16 17.54 -8.17
N ARG A 137 1.52 17.20 -9.42
CA ARG A 137 1.07 15.96 -10.08
C ARG A 137 2.27 15.06 -10.34
N PRO A 138 2.35 13.90 -9.67
CA PRO A 138 3.39 12.93 -9.94
C PRO A 138 3.21 12.28 -11.31
N PHE A 139 4.29 11.72 -11.85
CA PHE A 139 4.25 10.99 -13.10
C PHE A 139 5.24 9.84 -13.17
N ILE A 140 5.00 8.97 -14.16
CA ILE A 140 5.86 7.86 -14.56
C ILE A 140 6.14 7.97 -16.06
N TYR A 141 7.40 7.86 -16.47
CA TYR A 141 7.72 7.82 -17.89
C TYR A 141 7.18 6.55 -18.54
N LEU A 142 6.53 6.68 -19.70
CA LEU A 142 5.85 5.55 -20.34
C LEU A 142 6.79 4.41 -20.72
N HIS A 143 8.06 4.69 -21.02
CA HIS A 143 9.04 3.67 -21.39
C HIS A 143 9.49 2.82 -20.20
N ARG A 144 9.14 3.20 -18.97
CA ARG A 144 9.53 2.53 -17.71
C ARG A 144 8.40 1.74 -17.06
N ILE A 145 7.23 1.67 -17.69
CA ILE A 145 6.06 0.98 -17.13
C ILE A 145 6.37 -0.49 -16.87
N GLU A 146 6.99 -1.16 -17.83
CA GLU A 146 7.33 -2.57 -17.73
C GLU A 146 8.44 -2.85 -16.68
N GLU A 147 9.40 -1.93 -16.51
CA GLU A 147 10.47 -2.04 -15.48
C GLU A 147 9.90 -2.01 -14.06
N ARG A 148 8.75 -1.36 -13.88
CA ARG A 148 8.08 -1.21 -12.59
C ARG A 148 7.27 -2.44 -12.20
N GLU A 149 7.09 -3.39 -13.11
CA GLU A 149 6.40 -4.65 -12.86
C GLU A 149 5.06 -4.43 -12.13
N PHE A 150 4.25 -3.48 -12.60
CA PHE A 150 2.90 -3.29 -12.08
C PHE A 150 2.12 -4.59 -12.27
N LEU A 151 1.61 -5.15 -11.17
CA LEU A 151 0.87 -6.40 -11.28
C LEU A 151 -0.46 -6.12 -11.98
N ASP A 152 -0.79 -6.97 -12.94
CA ASP A 152 -2.05 -6.91 -13.66
C ASP A 152 -3.01 -7.99 -13.15
N GLN A 153 -2.54 -9.22 -13.13
CA GLN A 153 -3.36 -10.37 -12.75
C GLN A 153 -2.52 -11.43 -12.04
N VAL A 154 -3.17 -12.18 -11.14
CA VAL A 154 -2.66 -13.46 -10.65
C VAL A 154 -3.67 -14.56 -10.99
N GLU A 155 -3.24 -15.54 -11.79
CA GLU A 155 -3.97 -16.79 -11.95
C GLU A 155 -3.58 -17.73 -10.80
N ILE A 156 -4.58 -18.22 -10.06
CA ILE A 156 -4.41 -19.17 -8.97
C ILE A 156 -4.98 -20.51 -9.42
N THR A 157 -4.12 -21.50 -9.61
CA THR A 157 -4.51 -22.86 -9.96
C THR A 157 -4.33 -23.79 -8.75
N ILE A 158 -5.35 -24.56 -8.43
CA ILE A 158 -5.33 -25.57 -7.37
C ILE A 158 -5.54 -26.94 -7.97
N ASN A 159 -4.58 -27.83 -7.73
CA ASN A 159 -4.66 -29.22 -8.14
C ASN A 159 -4.74 -30.11 -6.89
N ARG A 160 -5.88 -30.79 -6.71
CA ARG A 160 -6.09 -31.71 -5.60
C ARG A 160 -5.48 -33.09 -5.90
N PRO A 161 -5.11 -33.87 -4.87
CA PRO A 161 -4.66 -35.25 -5.05
C PRO A 161 -5.67 -36.15 -5.76
N SER A 162 -6.96 -35.81 -5.68
CA SER A 162 -8.05 -36.51 -6.39
C SER A 162 -8.00 -36.34 -7.92
N GLY A 163 -7.14 -35.46 -8.45
CA GLY A 163 -7.06 -35.12 -9.86
C GLY A 163 -7.96 -33.95 -10.28
N GLU A 164 -8.79 -33.42 -9.37
CA GLU A 164 -9.57 -32.21 -9.60
C GLU A 164 -8.67 -30.98 -9.68
N SER A 165 -8.91 -30.13 -10.69
CA SER A 165 -8.20 -28.87 -10.89
C SER A 165 -9.20 -27.72 -11.03
N LYS A 166 -8.94 -26.62 -10.30
CA LYS A 166 -9.69 -25.36 -10.43
C LYS A 166 -8.70 -24.22 -10.62
N SER A 167 -9.03 -23.27 -11.50
CA SER A 167 -8.24 -22.06 -11.74
C SER A 167 -9.14 -20.84 -11.71
N GLU A 168 -8.62 -19.73 -11.18
CA GLU A 168 -9.32 -18.46 -11.08
C GLU A 168 -8.33 -17.31 -11.22
N ILE A 169 -8.80 -16.17 -11.71
CA ILE A 169 -7.96 -15.00 -11.95
C ILE A 169 -8.37 -13.87 -10.99
N LEU A 170 -7.37 -13.31 -10.33
CA LEU A 170 -7.48 -12.06 -9.59
C LEU A 170 -6.93 -10.93 -10.43
N GLU A 171 -7.75 -9.92 -10.68
CA GLU A 171 -7.36 -8.72 -11.42
C GLU A 171 -7.03 -7.57 -10.48
N PHE A 172 -5.96 -6.84 -10.82
CA PHE A 172 -5.44 -5.73 -10.04
C PHE A 172 -5.59 -4.43 -10.84
N ASP A 173 -6.00 -3.36 -10.18
CA ASP A 173 -5.98 -2.03 -10.77
C ASP A 173 -4.56 -1.44 -10.81
N TRP A 174 -4.40 -0.23 -11.32
CA TRP A 174 -3.10 0.46 -11.38
C TRP A 174 -2.51 0.79 -10.00
N TRP A 175 -3.32 0.79 -8.94
CA TRP A 175 -2.95 1.04 -7.56
C TRP A 175 -2.67 -0.26 -6.80
N GLY A 176 -2.64 -1.40 -7.52
CA GLY A 176 -2.38 -2.71 -6.95
C GLY A 176 -3.52 -3.24 -6.09
N GLN A 177 -4.73 -2.69 -6.18
CA GLN A 177 -5.90 -3.23 -5.48
C GLN A 177 -6.58 -4.31 -6.31
N ILE A 178 -7.07 -5.36 -5.65
CA ILE A 178 -7.97 -6.33 -6.29
C ILE A 178 -9.25 -5.60 -6.68
N GLN A 179 -9.64 -5.72 -7.95
CA GLN A 179 -10.87 -5.15 -8.47
C GLN A 179 -12.11 -5.99 -8.09
N PHE A 180 -11.96 -7.32 -8.08
CA PHE A 180 -13.08 -8.23 -7.82
C PHE A 180 -12.62 -9.56 -7.20
N PHE A 181 -13.43 -10.09 -6.28
CA PHE A 181 -13.28 -11.48 -5.82
C PHE A 181 -14.27 -12.39 -6.54
N PRO A 182 -13.79 -13.42 -7.26
CA PRO A 182 -14.64 -14.51 -7.74
C PRO A 182 -15.68 -14.97 -6.70
N PRO A 183 -16.98 -15.04 -7.02
CA PRO A 183 -18.00 -15.45 -6.04
C PRO A 183 -17.87 -16.94 -5.65
N GLU A 184 -17.13 -17.72 -6.43
CA GLU A 184 -16.98 -19.17 -6.25
C GLU A 184 -15.82 -19.59 -5.33
N PHE A 185 -15.46 -18.75 -4.35
CA PHE A 185 -14.37 -19.01 -3.40
C PHE A 185 -14.61 -20.18 -2.43
N ASP A 186 -15.73 -20.90 -2.57
CA ASP A 186 -16.32 -21.78 -1.55
C ASP A 186 -15.53 -23.07 -1.23
N SER A 187 -14.34 -23.25 -1.81
CA SER A 187 -13.47 -24.39 -1.55
C SER A 187 -12.37 -24.01 -0.54
N SER A 188 -12.26 -24.78 0.56
CA SER A 188 -11.30 -24.51 1.64
C SER A 188 -9.86 -24.30 1.14
N ALA A 189 -9.37 -25.12 0.20
CA ALA A 189 -8.03 -24.98 -0.38
C ALA A 189 -7.85 -23.66 -1.15
N PHE A 190 -8.92 -23.16 -1.76
CA PHE A 190 -8.91 -21.93 -2.56
C PHE A 190 -8.92 -20.69 -1.68
N SER A 191 -9.72 -20.69 -0.60
CA SER A 191 -9.60 -19.69 0.47
C SER A 191 -8.20 -19.68 1.09
N GLN A 192 -7.60 -20.85 1.33
CA GLN A 192 -6.24 -20.95 1.85
C GLN A 192 -5.21 -20.35 0.89
N ALA A 193 -5.31 -20.64 -0.42
CA ALA A 193 -4.42 -20.08 -1.44
C ALA A 193 -4.47 -18.55 -1.46
N LEU A 194 -5.65 -17.94 -1.36
CA LEU A 194 -5.75 -16.49 -1.21
C LEU A 194 -4.99 -16.00 0.02
N PHE A 195 -5.21 -16.59 1.19
CA PHE A 195 -4.66 -16.05 2.41
C PHE A 195 -3.13 -16.11 2.45
N ILE A 196 -2.54 -17.18 1.90
CA ILE A 196 -1.09 -17.35 1.82
C ILE A 196 -0.46 -16.58 0.65
N GLN A 197 -1.27 -16.08 -0.29
CA GLN A 197 -0.76 -15.23 -1.35
C GLN A 197 -0.09 -14.01 -0.70
N PRO A 198 1.16 -13.71 -1.04
CA PRO A 198 1.85 -12.61 -0.43
C PRO A 198 1.26 -11.30 -1.01
N TRP A 199 0.41 -10.65 -0.23
CA TRP A 199 -0.35 -9.44 -0.55
C TRP A 199 0.50 -8.16 -0.56
N PHE A 200 1.70 -8.21 -1.11
CA PHE A 200 2.52 -7.02 -1.30
C PHE A 200 2.12 -6.14 -2.47
N PHE A 201 1.24 -6.65 -3.32
CA PHE A 201 0.57 -5.86 -4.34
C PHE A 201 -0.58 -5.04 -3.75
N LEU A 202 -1.24 -5.56 -2.71
CA LEU A 202 -2.32 -4.86 -2.02
C LEU A 202 -1.77 -3.85 -1.02
N GLU A 203 -1.54 -2.62 -1.45
CA GLU A 203 -1.33 -1.52 -0.52
C GLU A 203 -2.68 -1.13 0.09
N GLN A 204 -3.01 -1.62 1.29
CA GLN A 204 -4.06 -0.97 2.08
C GLN A 204 -3.41 0.10 2.95
N HIS A 205 -3.55 1.34 2.50
CA HIS A 205 -3.12 2.51 3.23
C HIS A 205 -4.00 2.70 4.46
N ASN A 206 -3.53 2.20 5.59
CA ASN A 206 -4.07 2.54 6.89
C ASN A 206 -2.99 3.20 7.74
N SER A 207 -3.38 3.78 8.86
CA SER A 207 -2.48 4.44 9.83
C SER A 207 -1.28 3.59 10.25
N SER A 208 -1.38 2.26 10.21
CA SER A 208 -0.28 1.35 10.55
C SER A 208 0.82 1.33 9.47
N TRP A 209 0.49 1.58 8.21
CA TRP A 209 1.45 1.70 7.11
C TRP A 209 2.26 2.99 7.23
N SER A 210 1.58 4.12 7.47
CA SER A 210 2.23 5.42 7.68
C SER A 210 3.18 5.39 8.87
N TRP A 211 2.74 4.78 9.99
CA TRP A 211 3.57 4.63 11.18
C TRP A 211 4.80 3.74 10.95
N ALA A 212 4.68 2.64 10.20
CA ALA A 212 5.83 1.78 9.92
C ALA A 212 6.87 2.49 9.03
N ASN A 213 6.41 3.19 7.99
CA ASN A 213 7.28 3.95 7.09
C ASN A 213 7.99 5.10 7.81
N SER A 214 7.32 5.81 8.73
CA SER A 214 7.94 6.88 9.52
C SER A 214 8.94 6.36 10.56
N ASN A 215 8.84 5.10 10.98
CA ASN A 215 9.68 4.51 12.02
C ASN A 215 10.74 3.53 11.47
N ASN A 216 11.03 3.55 10.16
CA ASN A 216 11.98 2.64 9.50
C ASN A 216 11.70 1.14 9.73
N HIS A 217 10.44 0.77 10.00
CA HIS A 217 10.06 -0.63 10.01
C HIS A 217 10.00 -1.15 8.58
N ILE A 218 10.76 -2.21 8.29
CA ILE A 218 10.89 -2.80 6.95
C ILE A 218 9.53 -3.28 6.41
N LEU A 219 8.61 -3.67 7.31
CA LEU A 219 7.31 -4.25 6.95
C LEU A 219 6.19 -3.77 7.90
N PRO A 220 5.16 -3.05 7.41
CA PRO A 220 4.01 -2.66 8.22
C PRO A 220 3.11 -3.83 8.57
N HIS A 221 2.33 -3.69 9.65
CA HIS A 221 1.11 -4.47 9.81
C HIS A 221 0.19 -4.21 8.61
N ARG A 222 -0.31 -5.27 7.98
CA ARG A 222 -1.22 -5.14 6.85
C ARG A 222 -2.58 -5.67 7.25
N ARG A 223 -3.59 -4.84 7.03
CA ARG A 223 -4.98 -5.24 7.13
C ARG A 223 -5.53 -5.21 5.72
N TYR A 224 -6.15 -6.31 5.29
CA TYR A 224 -6.97 -6.32 4.10
C TYR A 224 -8.44 -6.34 4.50
N ILE A 225 -9.26 -5.48 3.90
CA ILE A 225 -10.70 -5.48 4.06
C ILE A 225 -11.36 -5.43 2.69
N SER A 226 -12.17 -6.43 2.35
CA SER A 226 -13.08 -6.41 1.20
C SER A 226 -14.27 -7.33 1.44
N GLY A 227 -15.48 -6.79 1.30
CA GLY A 227 -16.71 -7.49 1.67
C GLY A 227 -16.67 -7.99 3.12
N ASN A 228 -16.80 -9.30 3.30
CA ASN A 228 -16.75 -9.97 4.62
C ASN A 228 -15.32 -10.42 5.01
N TRP A 229 -14.32 -10.17 4.18
CA TRP A 229 -12.97 -10.68 4.39
C TRP A 229 -12.13 -9.67 5.16
N HIS A 230 -11.45 -10.17 6.19
CA HIS A 230 -10.51 -9.40 7.00
C HIS A 230 -9.21 -10.19 7.19
N LEU A 231 -8.14 -9.78 6.53
CA LEU A 231 -6.83 -10.42 6.68
C LEU A 231 -5.93 -9.53 7.52
N ASN A 232 -5.25 -10.12 8.51
CA ASN A 232 -4.31 -9.41 9.36
C ASN A 232 -2.94 -10.07 9.25
N TYR A 233 -1.98 -9.33 8.71
CA TYR A 233 -0.58 -9.71 8.60
C TYR A 233 0.21 -8.92 9.63
N ARG A 234 0.79 -9.63 10.60
CA ARG A 234 1.68 -9.01 11.59
C ARG A 234 3.13 -9.33 11.24
N ALA A 235 3.90 -8.29 10.95
CA ALA A 235 5.35 -8.37 10.94
C ALA A 235 5.84 -8.40 12.40
N PRO A 236 6.64 -9.38 12.82
CA PRO A 236 7.37 -9.28 14.08
C PRO A 236 8.41 -8.16 13.96
N PHE A 237 8.83 -7.63 15.12
CA PHE A 237 9.78 -6.52 15.23
C PHE A 237 11.13 -6.77 14.53
N GLU A 238 11.43 -8.02 14.14
CA GLU A 238 12.62 -8.41 13.39
C GLU A 238 12.29 -9.48 12.33
N GLY A 239 12.61 -9.23 11.06
CA GLY A 239 12.69 -10.25 10.00
C GLY A 239 11.61 -10.22 8.92
N LEU A 240 11.75 -11.15 7.96
CA LEU A 240 10.90 -11.31 6.77
C LEU A 240 9.71 -12.27 7.01
N LEU A 241 9.20 -12.33 8.23
CA LEU A 241 8.14 -13.27 8.62
C LEU A 241 6.81 -12.53 8.77
N TYR A 242 5.72 -13.07 8.23
CA TYR A 242 4.37 -12.62 8.56
C TYR A 242 3.59 -13.72 9.25
N ARG A 243 2.93 -13.38 10.35
CA ARG A 243 1.93 -14.26 10.96
C ARG A 243 0.58 -13.95 10.38
N LEU A 244 -0.02 -14.96 9.75
CA LEU A 244 -1.36 -14.91 9.21
C LEU A 244 -2.27 -15.74 10.11
N ARG A 245 -3.30 -15.08 10.63
CA ARG A 245 -4.36 -15.71 11.42
C ARG A 245 -5.64 -15.74 10.61
N VAL A 246 -6.01 -16.92 10.14
CA VAL A 246 -7.28 -17.20 9.47
C VAL A 246 -8.00 -18.32 10.21
N GLU A 247 -9.28 -18.51 9.91
CA GLU A 247 -10.05 -19.62 10.47
C GLU A 247 -9.40 -20.96 10.08
N GLY A 248 -9.06 -21.78 11.09
CA GLY A 248 -8.29 -23.00 10.89
C GLY A 248 -6.81 -22.87 11.35
N PRO A 249 -5.82 -23.33 10.56
CA PRO A 249 -4.42 -23.33 10.97
C PRO A 249 -3.81 -21.92 10.95
N ASN A 250 -2.93 -21.64 11.91
CA ASN A 250 -2.06 -20.47 11.85
C ASN A 250 -0.95 -20.71 10.84
N TYR A 251 -0.68 -19.69 10.02
CA TYR A 251 0.39 -19.74 9.02
C TYR A 251 1.49 -18.74 9.38
N ASN A 252 2.72 -19.20 9.24
CA ASN A 252 3.92 -18.40 9.28
C ASN A 252 4.42 -18.26 7.83
N ILE A 253 4.25 -17.08 7.25
CA ILE A 253 4.60 -16.76 5.87
C ILE A 253 6.01 -16.18 5.89
N LEU A 254 6.99 -16.94 5.40
CA LEU A 254 8.33 -16.44 5.24
C LEU A 254 8.42 -15.75 3.88
N LEU A 255 8.98 -14.54 3.88
CA LEU A 255 9.25 -13.77 2.70
C LEU A 255 10.74 -13.74 2.39
N LYS A 256 11.05 -13.46 1.12
CA LYS A 256 12.37 -13.04 0.68
C LYS A 256 12.22 -11.83 -0.23
N ALA A 257 13.16 -10.89 -0.18
CA ALA A 257 13.25 -9.85 -1.21
C ALA A 257 14.00 -10.42 -2.43
N ASN A 258 13.61 -10.03 -3.64
CA ASN A 258 14.45 -10.22 -4.82
C ASN A 258 15.51 -9.09 -4.93
N GLU A 259 16.35 -9.16 -5.94
CA GLU A 259 17.39 -8.13 -6.20
C GLU A 259 16.79 -6.73 -6.39
N SER A 260 15.55 -6.65 -6.89
CA SER A 260 14.80 -5.41 -7.05
C SER A 260 14.11 -4.93 -5.77
N GLY A 261 14.30 -5.60 -4.62
CA GLY A 261 13.68 -5.23 -3.34
C GLY A 261 12.20 -5.62 -3.20
N ARG A 262 11.62 -6.35 -4.16
CA ARG A 262 10.23 -6.84 -4.07
C ARG A 262 10.18 -8.10 -3.21
N PHE A 263 9.36 -8.04 -2.16
CA PHE A 263 9.10 -9.19 -1.31
C PHE A 263 8.26 -10.24 -2.04
N ARG A 264 8.51 -11.52 -1.76
CA ARG A 264 7.79 -12.67 -2.29
C ARG A 264 7.75 -13.80 -1.28
N LEU A 265 6.77 -14.70 -1.40
CA LEU A 265 6.63 -15.86 -0.53
C LEU A 265 7.80 -16.83 -0.77
N SER A 266 8.64 -17.05 0.23
CA SER A 266 9.77 -17.99 0.16
C SER A 266 9.41 -19.36 0.72
N ALA A 267 8.69 -19.37 1.84
CA ALA A 267 8.25 -20.59 2.50
C ALA A 267 6.98 -20.34 3.32
N LEU A 268 6.25 -21.43 3.57
CA LEU A 268 5.08 -21.46 4.43
C LEU A 268 5.35 -22.44 5.56
N GLU A 269 5.30 -21.96 6.80
CA GLU A 269 5.30 -22.84 7.96
C GLU A 269 3.87 -23.04 8.48
N ILE A 270 3.47 -24.30 8.61
CA ILE A 270 2.17 -24.73 9.13
C ILE A 270 2.38 -25.92 10.07
N LYS A 271 1.86 -25.81 11.31
CA LYS A 271 2.00 -26.86 12.34
C LYS A 271 3.45 -27.31 12.57
N GLY A 272 4.41 -26.37 12.50
CA GLY A 272 5.85 -26.64 12.67
C GLY A 272 6.53 -27.30 11.46
N GLN A 273 5.82 -27.52 10.36
CA GLN A 273 6.40 -28.02 9.11
C GLN A 273 6.60 -26.88 8.12
N ILE A 274 7.79 -26.84 7.50
CA ILE A 274 8.16 -25.84 6.51
C ILE A 274 7.92 -26.41 5.11
N ILE A 275 7.09 -25.72 4.34
CA ILE A 275 6.81 -25.95 2.93
C ILE A 275 7.57 -24.89 2.14
N LEU A 276 8.51 -25.32 1.30
CA LEU A 276 9.25 -24.42 0.42
C LEU A 276 8.42 -24.04 -0.80
N VAL A 277 8.55 -22.79 -1.23
CA VAL A 277 7.93 -22.30 -2.46
C VAL A 277 8.96 -22.34 -3.58
N LYS A 278 8.59 -23.03 -4.67
CA LYS A 278 9.38 -23.06 -5.89
C LYS A 278 8.99 -21.88 -6.76
N GLU A 279 9.98 -21.24 -7.36
CA GLU A 279 9.78 -20.02 -8.14
C GLU A 279 10.31 -20.20 -9.56
N ILE A 280 9.65 -19.54 -10.49
CA ILE A 280 10.08 -19.44 -11.88
C ILE A 280 10.11 -17.96 -12.24
N GLU A 281 11.29 -17.49 -12.64
CA GLU A 281 11.53 -16.11 -13.05
C GLU A 281 11.89 -16.06 -14.54
N PHE A 282 11.60 -14.94 -15.18
CA PHE A 282 12.09 -14.61 -16.51
C PHE A 282 12.57 -13.16 -16.52
N LEU A 283 13.84 -12.94 -16.86
CA LEU A 283 14.50 -11.61 -16.80
C LEU A 283 14.29 -10.92 -15.43
N SER A 284 14.52 -11.66 -14.34
CA SER A 284 14.35 -11.19 -12.95
C SER A 284 12.91 -10.84 -12.53
N THR A 285 11.94 -10.99 -13.42
CA THR A 285 10.52 -10.86 -13.11
C THR A 285 9.93 -12.21 -12.71
N LEU A 286 9.27 -12.26 -11.56
CA LEU A 286 8.57 -13.44 -11.07
C LEU A 286 7.43 -13.81 -12.03
N LYS A 287 7.44 -15.00 -12.61
CA LYS A 287 6.35 -15.47 -13.47
C LYS A 287 5.44 -16.45 -12.79
N LYS A 288 5.99 -17.26 -11.88
CA LYS A 288 5.23 -18.30 -11.22
C LYS A 288 5.79 -18.70 -9.85
N GLN A 289 4.89 -19.03 -8.93
CA GLN A 289 5.19 -19.67 -7.65
C GLN A 289 4.39 -20.95 -7.50
N GLU A 290 5.03 -22.03 -7.06
CA GLU A 290 4.42 -23.33 -6.80
C GLU A 290 4.69 -23.75 -5.36
N LEU A 291 3.66 -24.24 -4.66
CA LEU A 291 3.84 -24.94 -3.39
C LEU A 291 2.92 -26.15 -3.31
N GLN A 292 3.27 -27.09 -2.44
CA GLN A 292 2.48 -28.29 -2.16
C GLN A 292 2.19 -28.36 -0.67
N LEU A 293 0.89 -28.36 -0.33
CA LEU A 293 0.41 -28.48 1.05
C LEU A 293 0.61 -29.90 1.60
N LEU A 294 0.45 -30.04 2.92
CA LEU A 294 0.66 -31.30 3.64
C LEU A 294 -0.34 -32.40 3.25
N ASP A 295 -1.52 -32.01 2.76
CA ASP A 295 -2.54 -32.93 2.24
C ASP A 295 -2.26 -33.36 0.78
N GLY A 296 -1.17 -32.88 0.17
CA GLY A 296 -0.80 -33.14 -1.21
C GLY A 296 -1.40 -32.18 -2.23
N THR A 297 -2.24 -31.23 -1.80
CA THR A 297 -2.80 -30.19 -2.69
C THR A 297 -1.68 -29.30 -3.22
N LYS A 298 -1.61 -29.12 -4.55
CA LYS A 298 -0.66 -28.21 -5.19
C LYS A 298 -1.34 -26.89 -5.51
N ILE A 299 -0.70 -25.80 -5.12
CA ILE A 299 -1.14 -24.44 -5.41
C ILE A 299 -0.10 -23.78 -6.31
N GLU A 300 -0.58 -23.19 -7.41
CA GLU A 300 0.23 -22.49 -8.39
C GLU A 300 -0.30 -21.06 -8.55
N TYR A 301 0.60 -20.09 -8.44
CA TYR A 301 0.35 -18.69 -8.76
C TYR A 301 1.08 -18.35 -10.05
N ARG A 302 0.40 -17.77 -11.05
CA ARG A 302 1.03 -17.18 -12.23
C ARG A 302 0.78 -15.70 -12.26
N TYR A 303 1.85 -14.93 -12.50
CA TYR A 303 1.82 -13.48 -12.42
C TYR A 303 1.88 -12.86 -13.81
N SER A 304 0.91 -12.01 -14.10
CA SER A 304 0.86 -11.14 -15.28
C SER A 304 1.06 -9.70 -14.86
N TYR A 305 1.76 -8.92 -15.68
CA TYR A 305 2.15 -7.54 -15.39
C TYR A 305 1.63 -6.58 -16.45
N LYS A 306 1.31 -5.36 -16.02
CA LYS A 306 0.79 -4.31 -16.89
C LYS A 306 1.85 -3.89 -17.89
N LYS A 307 1.39 -3.60 -19.09
CA LYS A 307 2.21 -3.12 -20.20
C LYS A 307 1.89 -1.65 -20.46
N ARG A 308 2.81 -0.92 -21.09
CA ARG A 308 2.59 0.45 -21.55
C ARG A 308 1.31 0.59 -22.37
N SER A 309 0.97 -0.41 -23.18
CA SER A 309 -0.26 -0.40 -24.01
C SER A 309 -1.56 -0.42 -23.20
N MET A 310 -1.49 -0.74 -21.90
CA MET A 310 -2.64 -0.80 -21.00
C MET A 310 -2.87 0.50 -20.23
N VAL A 311 -1.96 1.48 -20.36
CA VAL A 311 -2.10 2.78 -19.70
C VAL A 311 -3.32 3.50 -20.31
N PRO A 312 -4.28 3.96 -19.49
CA PRO A 312 -5.42 4.74 -19.96
C PRO A 312 -4.96 5.95 -20.78
N GLN A 313 -5.56 6.19 -21.95
CA GLN A 313 -5.08 7.24 -22.86
C GLN A 313 -5.23 8.65 -22.27
N ASP A 314 -6.24 8.85 -21.42
CA ASP A 314 -6.50 10.08 -20.67
C ASP A 314 -5.45 10.37 -19.60
N TRP A 315 -4.67 9.37 -19.18
CA TRP A 315 -3.54 9.57 -18.27
C TRP A 315 -2.24 9.88 -19.00
N ILE A 316 -2.19 9.69 -20.32
CA ILE A 316 -0.98 9.87 -21.10
C ILE A 316 -0.84 11.33 -21.48
N VAL A 317 0.22 11.97 -21.01
CA VAL A 317 0.65 13.27 -21.50
C VAL A 317 1.76 13.06 -22.54
N ARG A 318 1.49 13.52 -23.76
CA ARG A 318 2.47 13.52 -24.84
C ARG A 318 3.23 14.83 -24.81
N THR A 319 4.57 14.77 -24.81
CA THR A 319 5.36 16.00 -24.64
C THR A 319 5.29 16.95 -25.82
N LYS A 320 5.01 16.43 -27.02
CA LYS A 320 4.67 17.25 -28.19
C LYS A 320 3.46 18.17 -27.97
N ASP A 321 2.51 17.77 -27.13
CA ASP A 321 1.29 18.54 -26.87
C ASP A 321 1.55 19.68 -25.86
N LEU A 322 2.71 19.67 -25.19
CA LEU A 322 3.12 20.66 -24.19
C LEU A 322 3.99 21.80 -24.77
N GLN A 323 4.44 21.70 -26.02
CA GLN A 323 5.42 22.62 -26.64
C GLN A 323 4.76 23.75 -27.45
N HIS A 324 3.55 24.18 -27.09
CA HIS A 324 2.77 25.18 -27.83
C HIS A 324 2.70 26.54 -27.14
#